data_AF-A0A0G1AW87-F1
#
_entry.id   AF-A0A0G1AW87-F1
#
_cell.length_a   1.000
_cell.length_b   1.000
_cell.length_c   1.000
_cell.angle_alpha   90.00
_cell.angle_beta   90.00
_cell.angle_gamma   90.00
#
_symmetry.space_group_name_H-M   'P 1'
#
loop_
_entity.id
_entity.type
_entity.pdbx_description
1 polymer ?
#
loop_
_entity_poly.entity_id
_entity_poly.type
_entity_poly.pdbx_seq_one_letter_code
_entity_poly.pdbx_strand_id
1 'polypeptide(L)'
;MKNFFQKLKPEWILRLGLGLMYLYSGFDLIMNPKGWTWALPWWYKQMVMVVMPIDGYLRFQGALELLMAFLLLSFFFPKKVAIAVAAVSSLEILFILLFAPQFSITFRDIGVLGASLALFLILLKTKIEAESR
;
A
#
# COMPACT_ATOMS: atom_id res chain seq x y z
N MET A 1 5.03 32.95 16.08
CA MET A 1 5.05 32.08 14.88
C MET A 1 4.58 30.69 15.28
N LYS A 2 3.48 30.17 14.73
CA LYS A 2 3.17 28.74 14.90
C LYS A 2 4.27 27.96 14.20
N ASN A 3 4.99 27.11 14.93
CA ASN A 3 6.09 26.31 14.39
C ASN A 3 5.59 25.51 13.17
N PHE A 4 6.37 25.48 12.09
CA PHE A 4 6.08 24.74 10.86
C PHE A 4 5.61 23.30 11.14
N PHE A 5 6.23 22.64 12.12
CA PHE A 5 5.89 21.31 12.59
C PHE A 5 4.47 21.15 13.17
N GLN A 6 3.83 22.21 13.67
CA GLN A 6 2.46 22.15 14.20
C GLN A 6 1.39 22.15 13.11
N LYS A 7 1.75 22.46 11.85
CA LYS A 7 0.83 22.44 10.70
C LYS A 7 0.87 21.13 9.92
N LEU A 8 1.91 20.32 10.10
CA LEU A 8 2.04 19.04 9.43
C LEU A 8 1.07 18.03 10.07
N LYS A 9 0.10 17.55 9.29
CA LYS A 9 -0.74 16.44 9.70
C LYS A 9 0.02 15.14 9.40
N PRO A 10 0.34 14.29 10.40
CA PRO A 10 1.07 13.05 10.17
C PRO A 10 0.41 12.14 9.12
N GLU A 11 -0.93 12.18 9.02
CA GLU A 11 -1.70 11.45 8.01
C GLU A 11 -1.19 11.72 6.58
N TRP A 12 -0.85 12.97 6.26
CA TRP A 12 -0.40 13.34 4.91
C TRP A 12 1.02 12.89 4.60
N ILE A 13 1.89 12.86 5.60
CA ILE A 13 3.26 12.34 5.45
C ILE A 13 3.19 10.84 5.16
N LEU A 14 2.36 10.11 5.91
CA LEU A 14 2.15 8.67 5.69
C LEU A 14 1.50 8.38 4.34
N ARG A 15 0.48 9.15 3.94
CA ARG A 15 -0.15 9.05 2.61
C ARG A 15 0.84 9.28 1.48
N LEU A 16 1.71 10.28 1.62
CA LEU A 16 2.73 10.59 0.62
C LEU A 16 3.76 9.45 0.51
N GLY A 17 4.29 8.96 1.63
CA GLY A 17 5.27 7.88 1.64
C GLY A 17 4.72 6.58 1.04
N LEU A 18 3.54 6.14 1.51
CA LEU A 18 2.87 4.94 0.98
C LEU A 18 2.43 5.13 -0.47
N GLY A 19 1.89 6.29 -0.81
CA GLY A 19 1.44 6.60 -2.17
C GLY A 19 2.59 6.59 -3.18
N LEU A 20 3.74 7.16 -2.84
CA LEU A 20 4.94 7.12 -3.69
C LEU A 20 5.52 5.71 -3.81
N MET A 21 5.48 4.93 -2.73
CA MET A 21 5.89 3.52 -2.77
C MET A 21 5.03 2.74 -3.78
N TYR A 22 3.70 2.82 -3.66
CA TYR A 22 2.77 2.16 -4.60
C TYR A 22 2.86 2.70 -6.03
N LEU A 23 3.15 3.99 -6.19
CA LEU A 23 3.37 4.59 -7.50
C LEU A 23 4.59 3.95 -8.18
N TYR A 24 5.69 3.80 -7.44
CA TYR A 24 6.90 3.18 -7.94
C TYR A 24 6.70 1.70 -8.25
N SER A 25 6.20 0.91 -7.27
CA SER A 25 6.02 -0.53 -7.45
C SER A 25 4.98 -0.85 -8.52
N GLY A 26 3.87 -0.12 -8.55
CA GLY A 26 2.83 -0.30 -9.55
C GLY A 26 3.30 0.02 -10.96
N PHE A 27 4.10 1.07 -11.13
CA PHE A 27 4.70 1.41 -12.42
C PHE A 27 5.69 0.33 -12.89
N ASP A 28 6.57 -0.14 -12.00
CA ASP A 28 7.59 -1.14 -12.34
C ASP A 28 6.97 -2.52 -12.60
N LEU A 29 5.90 -2.90 -11.89
CA LEU A 29 5.14 -4.12 -12.17
C LEU A 29 4.51 -4.12 -13.57
N ILE A 30 4.07 -2.97 -14.06
CA ILE A 30 3.49 -2.85 -15.40
C ILE A 30 4.59 -2.91 -16.48
N MET A 31 5.67 -2.16 -16.28
CA MET A 31 6.73 -2.00 -17.27
C MET A 31 7.71 -3.19 -17.31
N ASN A 32 8.00 -3.78 -16.16
CA ASN A 32 8.97 -4.85 -16.00
C ASN A 32 8.44 -6.00 -15.11
N PRO A 33 7.32 -6.67 -15.48
CA PRO A 33 6.70 -7.72 -14.66
C PRO A 33 7.66 -8.88 -14.37
N LYS A 34 8.55 -9.23 -15.31
CA LYS A 34 9.50 -10.34 -15.12
C LYS A 34 10.41 -10.15 -13.92
N GLY A 35 10.76 -8.89 -13.62
CA GLY A 35 11.54 -8.47 -12.46
C GLY A 35 10.89 -8.74 -11.11
N TRP A 36 9.58 -9.05 -11.07
CA TRP A 36 8.81 -9.27 -9.85
C TRP A 36 8.36 -10.71 -9.66
N THR A 37 8.65 -11.60 -10.61
CA THR A 37 8.27 -13.01 -10.53
C THR A 37 8.86 -13.70 -9.31
N TRP A 38 10.02 -13.29 -8.81
CA TRP A 38 10.63 -13.84 -7.60
C TRP A 38 9.84 -13.50 -6.32
N ALA A 39 9.05 -12.43 -6.30
CA ALA A 39 8.28 -12.00 -5.13
C ALA A 39 7.01 -12.85 -4.91
N LEU A 40 6.61 -13.65 -5.90
CA LEU A 40 5.47 -14.56 -5.77
C LEU A 40 5.93 -15.92 -5.22
N PRO A 41 5.35 -16.39 -4.09
CA PRO A 41 5.58 -17.74 -3.61
C PRO A 41 5.17 -18.80 -4.64
N TRP A 42 5.86 -19.94 -4.65
CA TRP A 42 5.60 -21.00 -5.63
C TRP A 42 4.13 -21.47 -5.62
N TRP A 43 3.56 -21.68 -4.43
CA TRP A 43 2.16 -22.12 -4.29
C TRP A 43 1.18 -21.12 -4.92
N TYR A 44 1.45 -19.82 -4.75
CA TYR A 44 0.58 -18.77 -5.27
C TYR A 44 0.71 -18.65 -6.80
N LYS A 45 1.93 -18.79 -7.33
CA LYS A 45 2.15 -18.86 -8.79
C LYS A 45 1.31 -19.97 -9.43
N GLN A 46 1.25 -21.15 -8.83
CA GLN A 46 0.44 -22.26 -9.36
C GLN A 46 -1.04 -21.89 -9.42
N MET A 47 -1.59 -21.24 -8.39
CA MET A 47 -2.98 -20.80 -8.37
C MET A 47 -3.26 -19.74 -9.44
N VAL A 48 -2.39 -18.75 -9.58
CA VAL A 48 -2.54 -17.67 -10.57
C VAL A 48 -2.52 -18.22 -12.00
N MET A 49 -1.60 -19.16 -12.30
CA MET A 49 -1.45 -19.74 -13.65
C MET A 49 -2.68 -20.51 -14.13
N VAL A 50 -3.59 -20.92 -13.23
CA VAL A 50 -4.89 -21.53 -13.61
C VAL A 50 -5.82 -20.50 -14.27
N VAL A 51 -5.72 -19.23 -13.88
CA VAL A 51 -6.63 -18.16 -14.32
C VAL A 51 -6.00 -17.29 -15.40
N MET A 52 -4.70 -16.98 -15.29
CA MET A 52 -4.00 -16.09 -16.21
C MET A 52 -2.48 -16.28 -16.20
N PRO A 53 -1.77 -15.83 -17.26
CA PRO A 53 -0.30 -15.79 -17.25
C PRO A 53 0.25 -14.91 -16.12
N ILE A 54 1.37 -15.30 -15.52
CA ILE A 54 2.02 -14.56 -14.42
C ILE A 54 2.28 -13.09 -14.79
N ASP A 55 2.75 -12.81 -16.00
CA ASP A 55 3.00 -11.44 -16.46
C ASP A 55 1.70 -10.61 -16.51
N GLY A 56 0.57 -11.23 -16.87
CA GLY A 56 -0.74 -10.60 -16.87
C GLY A 56 -1.21 -10.27 -15.45
N TYR A 57 -1.01 -11.21 -14.52
CA TYR A 57 -1.29 -11.00 -13.09
C TYR A 57 -0.46 -9.87 -12.51
N LEU A 58 0.85 -9.84 -12.77
CA LEU A 58 1.73 -8.79 -12.24
C LEU A 58 1.38 -7.40 -12.78
N ARG A 59 1.01 -7.30 -14.07
CA ARG A 59 0.50 -6.05 -14.64
C ARG A 59 -0.83 -5.62 -14.02
N PHE A 60 -1.72 -6.57 -13.74
CA PHE A 60 -2.99 -6.30 -13.06
C PHE A 60 -2.77 -5.82 -11.63
N GLN A 61 -1.90 -6.50 -10.87
CA GLN A 61 -1.46 -6.06 -9.54
C GLN A 61 -0.87 -4.64 -9.61
N GLY A 62 0.00 -4.36 -10.58
CA GLY A 62 0.58 -3.03 -10.77
C GLY A 62 -0.47 -1.95 -11.04
N ALA A 63 -1.53 -2.26 -11.80
CA ALA A 63 -2.64 -1.33 -12.02
C ALA A 63 -3.43 -1.06 -10.72
N LEU A 64 -3.62 -2.07 -9.87
CA LEU A 64 -4.24 -1.89 -8.55
C LEU A 64 -3.37 -1.04 -7.63
N GLU A 65 -2.05 -1.24 -7.64
CA GLU A 65 -1.11 -0.44 -6.86
C GLU A 65 -1.10 1.03 -7.33
N LEU A 66 -1.11 1.28 -8.65
CA LEU A 66 -1.24 2.64 -9.19
C LEU A 66 -2.58 3.30 -8.78
N LEU A 67 -3.68 2.53 -8.74
CA LEU A 67 -4.95 3.01 -8.22
C LEU A 67 -4.84 3.38 -6.75
N MET A 68 -4.22 2.53 -5.91
CA MET A 68 -4.00 2.81 -4.49
C MET A 68 -3.14 4.06 -4.29
N ALA A 69 -2.07 4.23 -5.09
CA ALA A 69 -1.24 5.43 -5.09
C ALA A 69 -2.07 6.68 -5.40
N PHE A 70 -2.87 6.65 -6.48
CA PHE A 70 -3.74 7.75 -6.86
C PHE A 70 -4.74 8.11 -5.74
N LEU A 71 -5.39 7.12 -5.14
CA LEU A 71 -6.35 7.34 -4.04
C LEU A 71 -5.68 7.89 -2.78
N LEU A 72 -4.48 7.41 -2.42
CA LEU A 72 -3.72 7.91 -1.28
C LEU A 72 -3.23 9.34 -1.50
N LEU A 73 -2.78 9.69 -2.70
CA LEU A 73 -2.22 11.02 -2.99
C LEU A 73 -3.28 12.09 -3.28
N SER A 74 -4.52 11.70 -3.57
CA SER A 74 -5.60 12.62 -3.91
C SER A 74 -6.26 13.26 -2.68
N PHE A 75 -6.38 14.59 -2.67
CA PHE A 75 -6.99 15.34 -1.56
C PHE A 75 -8.52 15.44 -1.63
N PHE A 76 -9.12 15.18 -2.79
CA PHE A 76 -10.54 15.40 -3.06
C PHE A 76 -11.44 14.20 -2.74
N PHE A 77 -10.87 13.02 -2.46
CA PHE A 77 -11.68 11.85 -2.08
C PHE A 77 -12.16 11.92 -0.62
N PRO A 78 -13.33 11.33 -0.31
CA PRO A 78 -13.79 11.18 1.07
C PRO A 78 -12.77 10.40 1.91
N LYS A 79 -12.62 10.79 3.19
CA LYS A 79 -11.68 10.15 4.13
C LYS A 79 -11.89 8.63 4.26
N LYS A 80 -13.12 8.14 4.06
CA LYS A 80 -13.46 6.70 4.03
C LYS A 80 -12.65 5.93 2.98
N VAL A 81 -12.34 6.55 1.85
CA VAL A 81 -11.52 5.94 0.79
C VAL A 81 -10.09 5.75 1.27
N ALA A 82 -9.48 6.78 1.86
CA ALA A 82 -8.13 6.68 2.41
C ALA A 82 -8.04 5.64 3.55
N ILE A 83 -9.09 5.51 4.37
CA ILE A 83 -9.18 4.45 5.40
C ILE A 83 -9.17 3.07 4.75
N ALA A 84 -10.00 2.85 3.72
CA ALA A 84 -10.08 1.57 3.03
C ALA A 84 -8.74 1.20 2.37
N VAL A 85 -8.10 2.15 1.68
CA VAL A 85 -6.81 1.90 1.03
C VAL A 85 -5.72 1.60 2.06
N ALA A 86 -5.63 2.36 3.17
CA ALA A 86 -4.67 2.08 4.23
C ALA A 86 -4.88 0.72 4.90
N ALA A 87 -6.13 0.26 5.03
CA ALA A 87 -6.46 -1.06 5.54
C ALA A 87 -5.99 -2.16 4.56
N VAL A 88 -6.33 -2.02 3.27
CA VAL A 88 -5.89 -2.94 2.21
C VAL A 88 -4.37 -3.00 2.17
N SER A 89 -3.67 -1.87 2.23
CA SER A 89 -2.20 -1.81 2.29
C SER A 89 -1.63 -2.58 3.47
N SER A 90 -2.24 -2.42 4.65
CA SER A 90 -1.78 -3.13 5.84
C SER A 90 -1.94 -4.64 5.71
N LEU A 91 -3.06 -5.09 5.13
CA LEU A 91 -3.30 -6.51 4.86
C LEU A 91 -2.36 -7.07 3.81
N GLU A 92 -2.12 -6.33 2.72
CA GLU A 92 -1.22 -6.71 1.64
C GLU A 92 0.21 -6.90 2.15
N ILE A 93 0.76 -5.92 2.86
CA ILE A 93 2.14 -6.01 3.38
C ILE A 93 2.24 -7.08 4.47
N LEU A 94 1.22 -7.25 5.32
CA LEU A 94 1.16 -8.35 6.27
C LEU A 94 1.19 -9.71 5.55
N PHE A 95 0.43 -9.85 4.46
CA PHE A 95 0.40 -11.08 3.68
C PHE A 95 1.78 -11.37 3.04
N ILE A 96 2.44 -10.36 2.50
CA ILE A 96 3.80 -10.48 1.96
C ILE A 96 4.77 -10.95 3.05
N LEU A 97 4.72 -10.35 4.24
CA LEU A 97 5.59 -10.73 5.35
C LEU A 97 5.37 -12.16 5.84
N LEU A 98 4.12 -12.65 5.84
CA LEU A 98 3.77 -13.98 6.31
C LEU A 98 4.06 -15.08 5.28
N PHE A 99 3.82 -14.80 3.99
CA PHE A 99 3.79 -15.84 2.96
C PHE A 99 4.88 -15.72 1.89
N ALA A 100 5.51 -14.56 1.77
CA ALA A 100 6.61 -14.29 0.85
C ALA A 100 7.83 -13.63 1.54
N PRO A 101 8.26 -14.10 2.73
CA PRO A 101 9.38 -13.46 3.42
C PRO A 101 10.66 -13.58 2.61
N GLN A 102 11.31 -12.45 2.36
CA GLN A 102 12.62 -12.37 1.72
C GLN A 102 13.54 -11.52 2.60
N PHE A 103 14.53 -12.13 3.24
CA PHE A 103 15.37 -11.46 4.25
C PHE A 103 16.00 -10.14 3.78
N SER A 104 16.34 -10.03 2.49
CA SER A 104 16.90 -8.81 1.91
C SER A 104 15.91 -7.65 1.77
N ILE A 105 14.62 -7.85 2.06
CA ILE A 105 13.54 -6.87 1.83
C ILE A 105 12.55 -6.81 3.01
N THR A 106 12.33 -7.93 3.72
CA THR A 106 11.45 -8.03 4.90
C THR A 106 11.70 -6.94 5.93
N PHE A 107 12.96 -6.53 6.17
CA PHE A 107 13.28 -5.48 7.14
C PHE A 107 12.65 -4.13 6.78
N ARG A 108 12.58 -3.79 5.48
CA ARG A 108 11.91 -2.59 4.96
C ARG A 108 10.40 -2.75 5.10
N ASP A 109 9.88 -3.91 4.75
CA ASP A 109 8.44 -4.18 4.70
C ASP A 109 7.79 -4.14 6.09
N ILE A 110 8.53 -4.44 7.17
CA ILE A 110 8.08 -4.20 8.56
C ILE A 110 7.81 -2.70 8.78
N GLY A 111 8.68 -1.83 8.28
CA GLY A 111 8.49 -0.38 8.35
C GLY A 111 7.28 0.10 7.53
N VAL A 112 7.08 -0.47 6.35
CA VAL A 112 5.92 -0.18 5.49
C VAL A 112 4.62 -0.62 6.18
N LEU A 113 4.58 -1.82 6.77
CA LEU A 113 3.43 -2.30 7.55
C LEU A 113 3.11 -1.36 8.71
N GLY A 114 4.14 -0.93 9.46
CA GLY A 114 3.98 0.04 10.53
C GLY A 114 3.39 1.36 10.03
N ALA A 115 3.86 1.86 8.88
CA ALA A 115 3.36 3.09 8.28
C ALA A 115 1.90 2.97 7.81
N SER A 116 1.53 1.88 7.14
CA SER A 116 0.16 1.66 6.67
C SER A 116 -0.82 1.47 7.82
N LEU A 117 -0.42 0.72 8.85
CA LEU A 117 -1.24 0.48 10.04
C LEU A 117 -1.42 1.77 10.84
N ALA A 118 -0.37 2.56 11.02
CA ALA A 118 -0.44 3.86 11.67
C ALA A 118 -1.39 4.81 10.91
N LEU A 119 -1.30 4.85 9.58
CA LEU A 119 -2.21 5.66 8.77
C LEU A 119 -3.67 5.22 8.95
N PHE A 120 -3.93 3.91 8.89
CA PHE A 120 -5.27 3.35 9.10
C PHE A 120 -5.85 3.77 10.45
N LEU A 121 -5.09 3.58 11.54
CA LEU A 121 -5.53 3.90 12.89
C LEU A 121 -5.76 5.40 13.11
N ILE A 122 -4.89 6.26 12.59
CA ILE A 122 -5.03 7.73 12.67
C ILE A 122 -6.32 8.17 11.96
N LEU A 123 -6.54 7.69 10.73
CA LEU A 123 -7.69 8.08 9.94
C LEU A 123 -9.00 7.56 10.58
N LEU A 124 -9.00 6.32 11.08
CA LEU A 124 -10.14 5.71 11.75
C LEU A 124 -10.50 6.47 13.04
N LYS A 125 -9.50 6.78 13.89
CA LYS A 125 -9.69 7.58 15.10
C LYS A 125 -10.33 8.93 14.78
N THR A 126 -9.79 9.64 13.79
CA THR A 126 -10.33 10.97 13.42
C THR A 126 -11.78 10.87 12.94
N LYS A 127 -12.13 9.80 12.22
CA LYS A 127 -13.50 9.58 11.74
C LYS A 127 -14.46 9.36 12.91
N ILE A 128 -14.08 8.52 13.88
CA ILE A 128 -14.89 8.25 15.08
C ILE A 128 -15.10 9.54 15.89
N GLU A 129 -14.05 10.32 16.10
CA GLU A 129 -14.13 11.62 16.82
C GLU A 129 -15.00 12.67 16.10
N ALA A 130 -15.15 12.56 14.78
CA ALA A 130 -16.02 13.43 14.00
C ALA A 130 -17.50 12.99 14.04
N GLU A 131 -17.77 11.70 14.21
CA GLU A 131 -19.13 11.14 14.36
C GLU A 131 -19.68 11.28 15.78
N SER A 132 -18.82 11.50 16.78
CA SER A 132 -19.19 11.69 18.19
C SER A 132 -19.46 13.16 18.59
N ARG A 133 -19.46 14.10 17.63
CA ARG A 133 -19.71 15.54 17.83
C ARG A 133 -21.01 15.94 17.16
#